data_AF-A0A024UB66-F1
#
_entry.id   AF-A0A024UB66-F1
#
_cell.length_a   1.000
_cell.length_b   1.000
_cell.length_c   1.000
_cell.angle_alpha   90.00
_cell.angle_beta   90.00
_cell.angle_gamma   90.00
#
_symmetry.space_group_name_H-M   'P 1'
#
loop_
_entity.id
_entity.type
_entity.pdbx_description
1 polymer ?
#
loop_
_entity_poly.entity_id
_entity_poly.type
_entity_poly.pdbx_seq_one_letter_code
_entity_poly.pdbx_strand_id
1 'polypeptide(L)'
;MLACSNGDSVWHYLTSLLSPCPTPEQVKAQEFIDSRLRQYSVVLFVENSTEEFGCVVADVVRRSRRVSRCIVNLDQIEHSEILREIQVVLEEKSGSWSLPVLFLNGQCVPQIGAIRDA
;
A
#
# COMPACT_ATOMS: atom_id res chain seq x y z
N MET A 1 -30.20 14.52 36.65
CA MET A 1 -30.78 13.56 35.69
C MET A 1 -30.50 14.05 34.28
N LEU A 2 -29.51 13.45 33.61
CA LEU A 2 -29.51 13.15 32.18
C LEU A 2 -28.40 12.13 31.98
N ALA A 3 -28.80 11.02 31.37
CA ALA A 3 -28.10 9.75 31.37
C ALA A 3 -27.11 9.64 30.21
N CYS A 4 -26.08 8.83 30.44
CA CYS A 4 -25.35 8.02 29.46
C CYS A 4 -24.62 8.76 28.30
N SER A 5 -23.33 9.03 28.51
CA SER A 5 -22.32 9.18 27.44
C SER A 5 -21.17 8.17 27.60
N ASN A 6 -21.46 7.00 28.21
CA ASN A 6 -20.48 5.93 28.45
C ASN A 6 -20.59 4.78 27.44
N GLY A 7 -21.52 4.87 26.46
CA GLY A 7 -21.70 3.83 25.44
C GLY A 7 -20.53 3.80 24.45
N ASP A 8 -20.15 4.95 23.91
CA ASP A 8 -19.14 5.03 22.84
C ASP A 8 -17.74 4.65 23.31
N SER A 9 -17.35 5.03 24.53
CA SER A 9 -16.01 4.72 25.05
C SER A 9 -15.81 3.24 25.35
N VAL A 10 -16.85 2.54 25.83
CA VAL A 10 -16.80 1.09 26.10
C VAL A 10 -16.80 0.30 24.80
N TRP A 11 -17.59 0.70 23.80
CA TRP A 11 -17.52 0.10 22.47
C TRP A 11 -16.16 0.31 21.84
N HIS A 12 -15.57 1.50 21.92
CA HIS A 12 -14.22 1.75 21.43
C HIS A 12 -13.17 0.88 22.14
N TYR A 13 -13.27 0.72 23.47
CA TYR A 13 -12.38 -0.16 24.25
C TYR A 13 -12.56 -1.63 23.91
N LEU A 14 -13.80 -2.09 23.73
CA LEU A 14 -14.11 -3.46 23.31
C LEU A 14 -13.65 -3.71 21.87
N THR A 15 -13.82 -2.77 20.95
CA THR A 15 -13.29 -2.88 19.59
C THR A 15 -11.76 -2.91 19.57
N SER A 16 -11.07 -2.13 20.41
CA SER A 16 -9.60 -2.20 20.51
C SER A 16 -9.09 -3.49 21.16
N LEU A 17 -9.86 -4.11 22.06
CA LEU A 17 -9.53 -5.41 22.66
C LEU A 17 -9.85 -6.60 21.73
N LEU A 18 -10.79 -6.41 20.80
CA LEU A 18 -11.22 -7.41 19.83
C LEU A 18 -10.55 -7.27 18.45
N SER A 19 -9.78 -6.20 18.22
CA SER A 19 -8.87 -6.14 17.08
C SER A 19 -7.85 -7.26 17.23
N PRO A 20 -7.81 -8.24 16.32
CA PRO A 20 -6.79 -9.27 16.39
C PRO A 20 -5.41 -8.59 16.38
N CYS A 21 -4.51 -9.02 17.26
CA CYS A 21 -3.13 -8.57 17.20
C CYS A 21 -2.63 -8.77 15.77
N PRO A 22 -2.00 -7.76 15.14
CA PRO A 22 -1.50 -7.91 13.79
C PRO A 22 -0.52 -9.07 13.74
N THR A 23 -0.65 -9.93 12.74
CA THR A 23 0.25 -11.06 12.57
C THR A 23 1.67 -10.56 12.32
N PRO A 24 2.72 -11.34 12.64
CA PRO A 24 4.09 -10.97 12.29
C PRO A 24 4.26 -10.64 10.80
N GLU A 25 3.53 -11.33 9.92
CA GLU A 25 3.50 -11.13 8.48
C GLU A 25 2.88 -9.78 8.11
N GLN A 26 1.80 -9.38 8.78
CA GLN A 26 1.19 -8.05 8.63
C GLN A 26 2.14 -6.94 9.04
N VAL A 27 2.81 -7.09 10.19
CA VAL A 27 3.79 -6.11 10.67
C VAL A 27 4.94 -5.98 9.65
N LYS A 28 5.45 -7.11 9.15
CA LYS A 28 6.51 -7.12 8.12
C LYS A 28 6.06 -6.46 6.82
N ALA A 29 4.85 -6.75 6.35
CA ALA A 29 4.29 -6.17 5.12
C ALA A 29 4.09 -4.65 5.26
N GLN A 30 3.57 -4.21 6.40
CA GLN A 30 3.40 -2.80 6.72
C GLN A 30 4.76 -2.07 6.76
N GLU A 31 5.73 -2.62 7.47
CA GLU A 31 7.10 -2.07 7.54
C GLU A 31 7.77 -2.05 6.16
N PHE A 32 7.56 -3.09 5.35
CA PHE A 32 8.08 -3.19 3.99
C PHE A 32 7.56 -2.04 3.12
N ILE A 33 6.28 -1.69 3.20
CA ILE A 33 5.70 -0.59 2.44
C ILE A 33 6.12 0.76 3.04
N ASP A 34 5.94 0.95 4.35
CA ASP A 34 6.17 2.23 5.01
C ASP A 34 7.64 2.67 4.96
N SER A 35 8.59 1.73 5.03
CA SER A 35 10.02 2.04 4.86
C SER A 35 10.32 2.63 3.49
N ARG A 36 9.72 2.06 2.44
CA ARG A 36 9.88 2.54 1.05
C ARG A 36 9.23 3.90 0.86
N LEU A 37 8.01 4.09 1.37
CA LEU A 37 7.30 5.37 1.28
C LEU A 37 8.03 6.49 2.04
N ARG A 38 8.75 6.17 3.13
CA ARG A 38 9.58 7.13 3.86
C ARG A 38 10.91 7.44 3.16
N GLN A 39 11.52 6.44 2.52
CA GLN A 39 12.84 6.56 1.91
C GLN A 39 12.79 7.17 0.49
N TYR A 40 11.72 6.93 -0.25
CA TYR A 40 11.62 7.29 -1.66
C TYR A 40 10.46 8.26 -1.90
N SER A 41 10.75 9.31 -2.66
CA SER A 41 9.74 10.29 -3.10
C SER A 41 8.78 9.69 -4.14
N VAL A 42 9.20 8.64 -4.85
CA VAL A 42 8.37 7.91 -5.80
C VAL A 42 8.49 6.41 -5.54
N VAL A 43 7.37 5.72 -5.34
CA VAL A 43 7.33 4.27 -5.19
C VAL A 43 6.30 3.69 -6.13
N LEU A 44 6.72 2.75 -6.98
CA LEU A 44 5.84 2.07 -7.93
C LEU A 44 5.83 0.58 -7.62
N PHE A 45 4.64 0.03 -7.37
CA PHE A 45 4.41 -1.41 -7.21
C PHE A 45 3.81 -1.97 -8.51
N VAL A 46 4.42 -3.05 -9.02
CA VAL A 46 4.06 -3.71 -10.29
C VAL A 46 4.12 -5.22 -10.12
N GLU A 47 3.43 -5.94 -11.01
CA GLU A 47 3.67 -7.35 -11.36
C GLU A 47 4.19 -7.45 -12.80
N ASN A 48 4.83 -8.54 -13.19
CA ASN A 48 5.33 -8.81 -14.54
C ASN A 48 4.22 -8.65 -15.59
N SER A 49 2.98 -9.04 -15.25
CA SER A 49 1.81 -8.88 -16.12
C SER A 49 1.45 -7.40 -16.40
N THR A 50 1.84 -6.52 -15.49
CA THR A 50 1.66 -5.06 -15.58
C THR A 50 2.95 -4.36 -15.98
N GLU A 51 4.02 -5.09 -16.30
CA GLU A 51 5.35 -4.53 -16.52
C GLU A 51 5.41 -3.67 -17.78
N GLU A 52 4.64 -3.92 -18.84
CA GLU A 52 4.64 -3.04 -20.02
C GLU A 52 4.07 -1.64 -19.72
N PHE A 53 2.95 -1.57 -19.01
CA PHE A 53 2.34 -0.31 -18.58
C PHE A 53 3.11 0.34 -17.42
N GLY A 54 3.54 -0.49 -16.47
CA GLY A 54 4.47 -0.16 -15.40
C GLY A 54 5.80 0.33 -15.94
N CYS A 55 6.25 -0.09 -17.12
CA CYS A 55 7.47 0.37 -17.80
C CYS A 55 7.31 1.79 -18.32
N VAL A 56 6.14 2.20 -18.81
CA VAL A 56 5.89 3.59 -19.22
C VAL A 56 5.95 4.52 -18.01
N VAL A 57 5.25 4.15 -16.93
CA VAL A 57 5.27 4.92 -15.67
C VAL A 57 6.68 4.89 -15.06
N ALA A 58 7.31 3.71 -15.01
CA ALA A 58 8.68 3.54 -14.55
C ALA A 58 9.66 4.34 -15.41
N ASP A 59 9.44 4.50 -16.70
CA ASP A 59 10.30 5.28 -17.59
C ASP A 59 10.16 6.79 -17.33
N VAL A 60 8.95 7.27 -17.09
CA VAL A 60 8.72 8.65 -16.60
C VAL A 60 9.43 8.86 -15.26
N VAL A 61 9.27 7.91 -14.33
CA VAL A 61 9.94 7.93 -13.03
C VAL A 61 11.47 7.81 -13.19
N ARG A 62 11.95 7.04 -14.18
CA ARG A 62 13.38 6.85 -14.49
C ARG A 62 14.02 8.10 -15.08
N ARG A 63 13.25 8.90 -15.81
CA ARG A 63 13.69 10.17 -16.42
C ARG A 63 13.71 11.34 -15.43
N SER A 64 13.04 11.22 -14.28
CA SER A 64 13.09 12.19 -13.19
C SER A 64 14.44 12.15 -12.46
N ARG A 65 15.45 12.85 -13.00
CA ARG A 65 16.85 12.84 -12.54
C ARG A 65 17.10 13.42 -11.13
N ARG A 66 16.08 13.94 -10.44
CA ARG A 66 16.23 14.64 -9.14
C ARG A 66 15.39 14.05 -8.02
N VAL A 67 14.82 12.86 -8.22
CA VAL A 67 13.80 12.31 -7.33
C VAL A 67 14.22 10.91 -6.88
N SER A 68 14.24 10.66 -5.57
CA SER A 68 14.48 9.32 -5.04
C SER A 68 13.32 8.41 -5.42
N ARG A 69 13.62 7.25 -6.04
CA ARG A 69 12.62 6.36 -6.60
C ARG A 69 12.88 4.90 -6.24
N CYS A 70 11.80 4.14 -6.08
CA CYS A 70 11.81 2.70 -5.88
C CYS A 70 10.75 2.06 -6.77
N ILE A 71 11.11 0.98 -7.44
CA ILE A 71 10.17 0.14 -8.19
C ILE A 71 10.22 -1.24 -7.52
N VAL A 72 9.06 -1.75 -7.11
CA VAL A 72 8.91 -3.03 -6.46
C VAL A 72 8.13 -3.94 -7.38
N ASN A 73 8.77 -5.02 -7.82
CA ASN A 73 8.10 -6.08 -8.55
C ASN A 73 7.62 -7.14 -7.55
N LEU A 74 6.30 -7.28 -7.41
CA LEU A 74 5.67 -8.20 -6.46
C LEU A 74 5.91 -9.67 -6.83
N ASP A 75 6.12 -9.99 -8.11
CA ASP A 75 6.43 -11.36 -8.54
C ASP A 75 7.81 -11.84 -8.08
N GLN A 76 8.68 -10.93 -7.64
CA GLN A 76 9.99 -11.26 -7.07
C GLN A 76 9.91 -11.59 -5.57
N ILE A 77 8.74 -11.45 -4.96
CA ILE A 77 8.53 -11.78 -3.55
C ILE A 77 8.13 -13.25 -3.44
N GLU A 78 9.10 -14.12 -3.15
CA GLU A 78 8.91 -15.58 -3.11
C GLU A 78 7.99 -16.07 -1.97
N HIS A 79 7.81 -15.26 -0.92
CA HIS A 79 7.05 -15.64 0.27
C HIS A 79 5.57 -15.27 0.11
N SER A 80 4.73 -16.24 -0.27
CA SER A 80 3.31 -16.05 -0.57
C SER A 80 2.49 -15.45 0.58
N GLU A 81 2.82 -15.79 1.83
CA GLU A 81 2.14 -15.26 3.01
C GLU A 81 2.37 -13.75 3.17
N ILE A 82 3.62 -13.31 3.04
CA ILE A 82 3.99 -11.89 3.11
C ILE A 82 3.44 -11.13 1.90
N LEU A 83 3.48 -11.74 0.71
CA LEU A 83 2.92 -11.15 -0.50
C LEU A 83 1.44 -10.82 -0.29
N ARG A 84 0.65 -11.77 0.23
CA ARG A 84 -0.77 -11.54 0.52
C ARG A 84 -0.99 -10.34 1.44
N GLU A 85 -0.23 -10.23 2.53
CA GLU A 85 -0.35 -9.10 3.45
C GLU A 85 0.11 -7.77 2.81
N ILE A 86 1.12 -7.79 1.93
CA ILE A 86 1.50 -6.60 1.14
C ILE A 86 0.35 -6.16 0.24
N GLN A 87 -0.35 -7.10 -0.41
CA GLN A 87 -1.50 -6.78 -1.25
C GLN A 87 -2.62 -6.11 -0.46
N VAL A 88 -2.93 -6.65 0.72
CA VAL A 88 -3.93 -6.07 1.64
C VAL A 88 -3.55 -4.65 2.04
N VAL A 89 -2.32 -4.42 2.50
CA VAL A 89 -1.87 -3.08 2.91
C VAL A 89 -1.86 -2.11 1.73
N LEU A 90 -1.51 -2.57 0.53
CA LEU A 90 -1.58 -1.75 -0.67
C LEU A 90 -3.02 -1.35 -1.00
N GLU A 91 -3.96 -2.28 -0.96
CA GLU A 91 -5.39 -2.03 -1.16
C GLU A 91 -5.95 -1.04 -0.12
N GLU A 92 -5.60 -1.20 1.14
CA GLU A 92 -6.00 -0.27 2.22
C GLU A 92 -5.47 1.15 1.97
N LYS A 93 -4.23 1.29 1.51
CA LYS A 93 -3.60 2.60 1.24
C LYS A 93 -4.06 3.23 -0.07
N SER A 94 -4.34 2.43 -1.10
CA SER A 94 -4.76 2.91 -2.42
C SER A 94 -6.27 3.08 -2.54
N GLY A 95 -7.05 2.46 -1.64
CA GLY A 95 -8.50 2.39 -1.68
C GLY A 95 -9.06 1.37 -2.69
N SER A 96 -8.21 0.66 -3.44
CA SER A 96 -8.63 -0.42 -4.34
C SER A 96 -7.47 -1.33 -4.72
N TRP A 97 -7.73 -2.63 -4.82
CA TRP A 97 -6.76 -3.57 -5.38
C TRP A 97 -6.70 -3.47 -6.91
N SER A 98 -5.74 -2.68 -7.42
CA SER A 98 -5.38 -2.66 -8.83
C SER A 98 -3.90 -2.31 -9.01
N LEU A 99 -3.20 -3.08 -9.84
CA LEU A 99 -1.82 -2.79 -10.23
C LEU A 99 -1.78 -2.14 -11.62
N PRO A 100 -0.82 -1.24 -11.87
CA PRO A 100 0.22 -0.82 -10.93
C PRO A 100 -0.23 0.26 -9.93
N VAL A 101 0.37 0.26 -8.74
CA VAL A 101 0.12 1.29 -7.70
C VAL A 101 1.30 2.24 -7.61
N LEU A 102 1.04 3.54 -7.80
CA LEU A 102 2.05 4.59 -7.67
C LEU A 102 1.81 5.43 -6.41
N PHE A 103 2.89 5.66 -5.68
CA PHE A 103 2.94 6.64 -4.59
C PHE A 103 3.91 7.77 -4.93
N LEU A 104 3.48 9.01 -4.65
CA LEU A 104 4.29 10.22 -4.72
C LEU A 104 4.34 10.87 -3.34
N ASN A 105 5.53 11.00 -2.77
CA ASN A 105 5.78 11.54 -1.42
C ASN A 105 4.88 10.89 -0.35
N GLY A 106 4.72 9.57 -0.42
CA GLY A 106 3.87 8.79 0.48
C GLY A 106 2.37 8.84 0.19
N GLN A 107 1.92 9.61 -0.81
CA GLN A 107 0.51 9.71 -1.21
C GLN A 107 0.22 8.80 -2.40
N CYS A 108 -0.85 8.01 -2.34
CA CYS A 108 -1.27 7.16 -3.46
C CYS A 108 -1.82 8.01 -4.61
N VAL A 109 -1.47 7.64 -5.85
CA VAL A 109 -2.00 8.25 -7.08
C VAL A 109 -3.12 7.37 -7.63
N PRO A 110 -4.40 7.76 -7.50
CA PRO A 110 -5.54 6.89 -7.76
C PRO A 110 -5.78 6.55 -9.25
N GLN A 111 -5.16 7.28 -10.19
CA GLN A 111 -5.50 7.19 -11.62
C GLN A 111 -4.68 6.18 -12.44
N ILE A 112 -3.68 5.51 -11.85
CA ILE A 112 -2.80 4.62 -12.63
C ILE A 112 -3.50 3.30 -13.00
N GLY A 113 -4.33 2.74 -12.11
CA GLY A 113 -5.11 1.52 -12.40
C GLY A 113 -6.22 1.72 -13.45
N ALA A 114 -6.82 2.92 -13.52
CA ALA A 114 -7.93 3.21 -14.43
C ALA A 114 -7.52 3.31 -15.92
N ILE A 115 -6.23 3.47 -16.22
CA ILE A 115 -5.74 3.57 -17.60
C ILE A 115 -5.70 2.19 -18.28
N ARG A 116 -5.78 1.09 -17.51
CA ARG A 116 -5.79 -0.28 -18.05
C ARG A 116 -7.10 -0.66 -18.75
N ASP A 117 -8.22 -0.02 -18.39
CA ASP A 117 -9.57 -0.33 -18.91
C ASP A 117 -10.06 0.66 -19.98
N ALA A 118 -9.19 1.56 -20.47
CA ALA A 118 -9.52 2.59 -21.46
C ALA A 118 -9.00 2.26 -22.87
#